data_AF-A0A7C6WAY3-F1
#
_entry.id   AF-A0A7C6WAY3-F1
#
_cell.length_a   1.000
_cell.length_b   1.000
_cell.length_c   1.000
_cell.angle_alpha   90.00
_cell.angle_beta   90.00
_cell.angle_gamma   90.00
#
_symmetry.space_group_name_H-M   'P 1'
#
loop_
_entity.id
_entity.type
_entity.pdbx_description
1 polymer ?
#
loop_
_entity_poly.entity_id
_entity_poly.type
_entity_poly.pdbx_seq_one_letter_code
_entity_poly.pdbx_strand_id
1 'polypeptide(L)'
;MFPGLEITKENNPILFDAIKTAVEKRLVVGMTSQTGWSYAHMANIYARLEDGDRALECLELLCRSCVGPNLFTYHNDWRSQGLSMFWGHGSQPPFQIDANFGLVAAVLEMLVFSTPGMIKLLPALPKSWKKGEIYGVLCRGGIEVDIQWDMGNNQIKTAFTSSSPQRIVVKFPGTPVSIIRESKDIEIADSNYGPNYRELELPAYRKIELIINLDETSL
;
A
#
# COMPACT_ATOMS: atom_id res chain seq x y z
N MET A 1 -5.94 10.60 3.85
CA MET A 1 -6.13 9.46 4.78
C MET A 1 -7.36 8.72 4.30
N PHE A 2 -7.33 7.40 4.31
CA PHE A 2 -8.21 6.58 3.50
C PHE A 2 -9.74 6.80 3.73
N PRO A 3 -10.58 6.74 2.67
CA PRO A 3 -10.23 6.63 1.25
C PRO A 3 -9.75 7.96 0.63
N GLY A 4 -9.88 9.06 1.36
CA GLY A 4 -9.52 10.41 0.94
C GLY A 4 -8.03 10.65 0.68
N LEU A 5 -7.76 11.74 -0.03
CA LEU A 5 -6.42 12.20 -0.45
C LEU A 5 -6.03 13.53 0.20
N GLU A 6 -6.91 14.10 1.03
CA GLU A 6 -6.78 15.44 1.62
C GLU A 6 -5.59 15.54 2.57
N ILE A 7 -5.25 14.42 3.23
CA ILE A 7 -4.16 14.35 4.20
C ILE A 7 -3.20 13.23 3.80
N THR A 8 -1.95 13.61 3.54
CA THR A 8 -0.79 12.75 3.29
C THR A 8 0.39 13.24 4.13
N LYS A 9 1.43 12.41 4.25
CA LYS A 9 2.67 12.78 4.94
C LYS A 9 3.33 14.01 4.30
N GLU A 10 3.22 14.12 2.98
CA GLU A 10 3.85 15.16 2.17
C GLU A 10 3.10 16.50 2.25
N ASN A 11 1.77 16.49 2.37
CA ASN A 11 0.97 17.72 2.33
C ASN A 11 0.63 18.31 3.71
N ASN A 12 0.50 17.48 4.74
CA ASN A 12 0.10 17.91 6.07
C ASN A 12 0.67 16.97 7.15
N PRO A 13 1.99 17.06 7.42
CA PRO A 13 2.69 16.15 8.33
C PRO A 13 2.14 16.19 9.76
N ILE A 14 1.72 17.38 10.24
CA ILE A 14 1.17 17.54 11.60
C ILE A 14 -0.14 16.76 11.76
N LEU A 15 -1.08 16.90 10.80
CA LEU A 15 -2.33 16.12 10.86
C LEU A 15 -2.07 14.63 10.58
N PHE A 16 -1.12 14.29 9.72
CA PHE A 16 -0.73 12.91 9.47
C PHE A 16 -0.30 12.20 10.77
N ASP A 17 0.56 12.84 11.57
CA ASP A 17 0.99 12.31 12.87
C ASP A 17 -0.17 12.24 13.88
N ALA A 18 -1.04 13.25 13.90
CA ALA A 18 -2.23 13.24 14.76
C ALA A 18 -3.19 12.07 14.41
N ILE A 19 -3.36 11.77 13.12
CA ILE A 19 -4.15 10.62 12.64
C ILE A 19 -3.51 9.32 13.11
N LYS A 20 -2.19 9.18 12.97
CA LYS A 20 -1.46 7.99 13.46
C LYS A 20 -1.76 7.75 14.94
N THR A 21 -1.67 8.79 15.78
CA THR A 21 -2.05 8.69 17.20
C THR A 21 -3.51 8.32 17.40
N ALA A 22 -4.44 8.86 16.61
CA ALA A 22 -5.86 8.53 16.70
C ALA A 22 -6.13 7.05 16.34
N VAL A 23 -5.44 6.52 15.34
CA VAL A 23 -5.51 5.12 14.90
C VAL A 23 -4.94 4.20 15.97
N GLU A 24 -3.78 4.53 16.54
CA GLU A 24 -3.17 3.78 17.66
C GLU A 24 -4.12 3.73 18.87
N LYS A 25 -4.85 4.81 19.17
CA LYS A 25 -5.86 4.84 20.24
C LYS A 25 -7.06 3.92 19.97
N ARG A 26 -7.42 3.65 18.71
CA ARG A 26 -8.48 2.66 18.39
C ARG A 26 -8.05 1.24 18.74
N LEU A 27 -6.74 0.96 18.76
CA LEU A 27 -6.23 -0.34 19.19
C LEU A 27 -6.23 -0.55 20.70
N VAL A 28 -6.41 0.50 21.51
CA VAL A 28 -6.41 0.41 22.98
C VAL A 28 -7.61 -0.39 23.51
N VAL A 29 -8.71 -0.47 22.75
CA VAL A 29 -9.87 -1.35 23.06
C VAL A 29 -9.64 -2.79 22.57
N GLY A 30 -8.50 -3.05 21.92
CA GLY A 30 -8.10 -4.35 21.40
C GLY A 30 -8.63 -4.65 19.99
N MET A 31 -7.82 -5.36 19.20
CA MET A 31 -8.20 -5.89 17.88
C MET A 31 -9.43 -6.81 17.93
N THR A 32 -9.81 -7.30 19.10
CA THR A 32 -10.96 -8.16 19.36
C THR A 32 -12.31 -7.44 19.26
N SER A 33 -12.32 -6.11 19.13
CA SER A 33 -13.55 -5.33 18.91
C SER A 33 -13.83 -5.05 17.43
N GLN A 34 -13.03 -5.61 16.51
CA GLN A 34 -13.16 -5.36 15.06
C GLN A 34 -14.09 -6.37 14.38
N THR A 35 -14.71 -5.95 13.29
CA THR A 35 -15.48 -6.78 12.33
C THR A 35 -14.67 -6.98 11.04
N GLY A 36 -15.14 -7.82 10.12
CA GLY A 36 -14.48 -8.05 8.84
C GLY A 36 -14.16 -6.75 8.08
N TRP A 37 -15.17 -5.91 7.83
CA TRP A 37 -14.95 -4.62 7.14
C TRP A 37 -14.00 -3.71 7.93
N SER A 38 -14.02 -3.78 9.26
CA SER A 38 -13.19 -2.90 10.10
C SER A 38 -11.72 -3.29 10.03
N TYR A 39 -11.38 -4.59 9.97
CA TYR A 39 -10.01 -5.03 9.68
C TYR A 39 -9.54 -4.58 8.31
N ALA A 40 -10.37 -4.76 7.27
CA ALA A 40 -10.03 -4.32 5.93
C ALA A 40 -9.80 -2.80 5.88
N HIS A 41 -10.63 -2.03 6.58
CA HIS A 41 -10.49 -0.58 6.68
C HIS A 41 -9.19 -0.19 7.41
N MET A 42 -8.89 -0.82 8.55
CA MET A 42 -7.66 -0.58 9.30
C MET A 42 -6.42 -0.94 8.47
N ALA A 43 -6.45 -2.02 7.69
CA ALA A 43 -5.36 -2.37 6.79
C ALA A 43 -5.09 -1.27 5.75
N ASN A 44 -6.14 -0.73 5.12
CA ASN A 44 -6.01 0.39 4.20
C ASN A 44 -5.48 1.67 4.88
N ILE A 45 -5.89 1.94 6.12
CA ILE A 45 -5.37 3.08 6.88
C ILE A 45 -3.88 2.88 7.20
N TYR A 46 -3.46 1.70 7.66
CA TYR A 46 -2.05 1.41 7.94
C TYR A 46 -1.20 1.45 6.68
N ALA A 47 -1.72 0.99 5.55
CA ALA A 47 -1.07 1.16 4.26
C ALA A 47 -0.82 2.65 3.94
N ARG A 48 -1.82 3.52 4.16
CA ARG A 48 -1.67 4.99 4.01
C ARG A 48 -0.78 5.64 5.06
N LEU A 49 -0.58 5.00 6.21
CA LEU A 49 0.37 5.43 7.25
C LEU A 49 1.81 4.93 6.98
N GLU A 50 2.04 4.23 5.87
CA GLU A 50 3.35 3.65 5.50
C GLU A 50 3.81 2.59 6.53
N ASP A 51 2.86 1.87 7.14
CA ASP A 51 3.09 0.82 8.14
C ASP A 51 2.62 -0.54 7.62
N GLY A 52 3.50 -1.20 6.86
CA GLY A 52 3.19 -2.45 6.17
C GLY A 52 2.94 -3.62 7.11
N ASP A 53 3.69 -3.71 8.20
CA ASP A 53 3.58 -4.82 9.16
C ASP A 53 2.22 -4.80 9.87
N ARG A 54 1.75 -3.63 10.32
CA ARG A 54 0.41 -3.50 10.91
C ARG A 54 -0.72 -3.66 9.90
N ALA A 55 -0.51 -3.22 8.65
CA ALA A 55 -1.47 -3.48 7.58
C ALA A 55 -1.62 -4.99 7.34
N LEU A 56 -0.52 -5.73 7.28
CA LEU A 56 -0.52 -7.18 7.12
C LEU A 56 -1.16 -7.88 8.33
N GLU A 57 -0.86 -7.47 9.55
CA GLU A 57 -1.49 -8.01 10.77
C GLU A 57 -3.03 -7.89 10.70
N CYS A 58 -3.55 -6.76 10.26
CA CYS A 58 -5.00 -6.57 10.07
C CYS A 58 -5.57 -7.56 9.05
N LEU A 59 -4.87 -7.79 7.93
CA LEU A 59 -5.30 -8.74 6.90
C LEU A 59 -5.22 -10.20 7.37
N GLU A 60 -4.21 -10.55 8.17
CA GLU A 60 -4.08 -11.88 8.76
C GLU A 60 -5.21 -12.15 9.76
N LEU A 61 -5.53 -11.17 10.62
CA LEU A 61 -6.66 -11.25 11.54
C LEU A 61 -7.99 -11.38 10.79
N LEU A 62 -8.17 -10.61 9.71
CA LEU A 62 -9.33 -10.72 8.82
C LEU A 62 -9.47 -12.13 8.23
N CYS A 63 -8.40 -12.66 7.64
CA CYS A 63 -8.40 -14.00 7.02
C CYS A 63 -8.67 -15.10 8.04
N ARG A 64 -8.07 -14.97 9.23
CA ARG A 64 -8.17 -15.97 10.30
C ARG A 64 -9.56 -15.98 10.94
N SER A 65 -10.21 -14.83 11.08
CA SER A 65 -11.49 -14.72 11.82
C SER A 65 -12.72 -14.63 10.92
N CYS A 66 -12.65 -13.91 9.79
CA CYS A 66 -13.83 -13.50 9.03
C CYS A 66 -13.91 -14.11 7.62
N VAL A 67 -12.89 -14.83 7.12
CA VAL A 67 -12.91 -15.47 5.79
C VAL A 67 -13.28 -16.95 5.90
N GLY A 68 -14.42 -17.33 5.32
CA GLY A 68 -14.91 -18.71 5.30
C GLY A 68 -14.20 -19.62 4.29
N PRO A 69 -14.56 -20.92 4.26
CA PRO A 69 -13.95 -21.90 3.37
C PRO A 69 -14.27 -21.64 1.88
N ASN A 70 -15.33 -20.88 1.60
CA ASN A 70 -15.70 -20.41 0.27
C ASN A 70 -15.05 -19.06 -0.11
N LEU A 71 -14.09 -18.58 0.68
CA LEU A 71 -13.41 -17.29 0.53
C LEU A 71 -14.30 -16.05 0.68
N PHE A 72 -15.57 -16.22 1.04
CA PHE A 72 -16.43 -15.09 1.38
C PHE A 72 -16.08 -14.54 2.76
N THR A 73 -16.19 -13.22 2.91
CA THR A 73 -16.08 -12.55 4.19
C THR A 73 -17.41 -12.51 4.92
N TYR A 74 -17.35 -12.65 6.23
CA TYR A 74 -18.47 -12.54 7.15
C TYR A 74 -18.23 -11.38 8.12
N HIS A 75 -19.30 -10.82 8.67
CA HIS A 75 -19.19 -9.62 9.51
C HIS A 75 -18.35 -9.85 10.79
N ASN A 76 -18.40 -11.04 11.39
CA ASN A 76 -17.68 -11.39 12.62
C ASN A 76 -16.95 -12.74 12.49
N ASP A 77 -16.35 -13.17 13.60
CA ASP A 77 -15.62 -14.40 13.76
C ASP A 77 -16.49 -15.63 13.48
N TRP A 78 -16.31 -16.22 12.31
CA TRP A 78 -17.03 -17.43 11.91
C TRP A 78 -16.43 -18.69 12.56
N ARG A 79 -15.18 -18.63 13.04
CA ARG A 79 -14.46 -19.74 13.66
C ARG A 79 -14.54 -19.73 15.20
N SER A 80 -15.17 -18.72 15.78
CA SER A 80 -15.31 -18.57 17.24
C SER A 80 -13.96 -18.59 18.00
N GLN A 81 -12.94 -17.96 17.43
CA GLN A 81 -11.59 -17.84 18.03
C GLN A 81 -11.46 -16.65 19.00
N GLY A 82 -12.49 -15.81 19.12
CA GLY A 82 -12.47 -14.62 19.97
C GLY A 82 -11.57 -13.52 19.42
N LEU A 83 -11.32 -13.55 18.10
CA LEU A 83 -10.44 -12.59 17.44
C LEU A 83 -11.18 -11.37 16.94
N SER A 84 -12.49 -11.47 16.67
CA SER A 84 -13.33 -10.35 16.25
C SER A 84 -14.43 -10.06 17.29
N MET A 85 -15.19 -8.99 17.05
CA MET A 85 -16.34 -8.61 17.89
C MET A 85 -17.29 -9.80 18.12
N PHE A 86 -17.70 -10.01 19.37
CA PHE A 86 -18.69 -11.03 19.71
C PHE A 86 -20.07 -10.64 19.17
N TRP A 87 -20.71 -11.56 18.43
CA TRP A 87 -21.97 -11.30 17.74
C TRP A 87 -23.22 -11.75 18.51
N GLY A 88 -23.09 -12.54 19.58
CA GLY A 88 -24.22 -12.98 20.41
C GLY A 88 -25.18 -14.00 19.76
N HIS A 89 -25.16 -14.16 18.44
CA HIS A 89 -26.07 -15.03 17.68
C HIS A 89 -25.42 -16.33 17.16
N GLY A 90 -24.35 -16.80 17.80
CA GLY A 90 -23.67 -18.06 17.48
C GLY A 90 -22.61 -17.96 16.37
N SER A 91 -22.14 -19.11 15.86
CA SER A 91 -21.00 -19.21 14.93
C SER A 91 -21.37 -19.05 13.44
N GLN A 92 -22.44 -18.31 13.13
CA GLN A 92 -22.91 -18.08 11.75
C GLN A 92 -23.09 -16.59 11.47
N PRO A 93 -22.02 -15.79 11.55
CA PRO A 93 -22.11 -14.36 11.23
C PRO A 93 -22.64 -14.15 9.80
N PRO A 94 -23.35 -13.04 9.54
CA PRO A 94 -23.87 -12.77 8.21
C PRO A 94 -22.74 -12.53 7.22
N PHE A 95 -22.93 -13.00 5.99
CA PHE A 95 -22.07 -12.67 4.85
C PHE A 95 -22.07 -11.16 4.61
N GLN A 96 -20.87 -10.59 4.38
CA GLN A 96 -20.69 -9.21 3.93
C GLN A 96 -19.48 -9.12 3.00
N ILE A 97 -19.70 -8.60 1.79
CA ILE A 97 -18.70 -8.59 0.72
C ILE A 97 -17.70 -7.43 0.80
N ASP A 98 -17.98 -6.43 1.62
CA ASP A 98 -17.13 -5.24 1.79
C ASP A 98 -15.67 -5.59 2.12
N ALA A 99 -15.44 -6.52 3.05
CA ALA A 99 -14.10 -6.91 3.46
C ALA A 99 -13.36 -7.71 2.37
N ASN A 100 -14.05 -8.45 1.51
CA ASN A 100 -13.44 -9.07 0.32
C ASN A 100 -12.82 -7.99 -0.59
N PHE A 101 -13.58 -6.94 -0.91
CA PHE A 101 -13.07 -5.84 -1.74
C PHE A 101 -12.03 -4.98 -1.01
N GLY A 102 -12.25 -4.73 0.28
CA GLY A 102 -11.35 -3.96 1.12
C GLY A 102 -9.98 -4.62 1.30
N LEU A 103 -9.93 -5.97 1.36
CA LEU A 103 -8.67 -6.73 1.38
C LEU A 103 -7.86 -6.49 0.10
N VAL A 104 -8.49 -6.60 -1.07
CA VAL A 104 -7.82 -6.35 -2.35
C VAL A 104 -7.32 -4.91 -2.44
N ALA A 105 -8.14 -3.95 -2.02
CA ALA A 105 -7.75 -2.54 -1.96
C ALA A 105 -6.55 -2.32 -1.02
N ALA A 106 -6.52 -2.95 0.15
CA ALA A 106 -5.42 -2.81 1.10
C ALA A 106 -4.10 -3.33 0.52
N VAL A 107 -4.12 -4.51 -0.11
CA VAL A 107 -2.92 -5.08 -0.76
C VAL A 107 -2.40 -4.14 -1.85
N LEU A 108 -3.30 -3.56 -2.66
CA LEU A 108 -2.91 -2.57 -3.66
C LEU A 108 -2.32 -1.31 -3.02
N GLU A 109 -2.97 -0.74 -1.99
CA GLU A 109 -2.49 0.45 -1.27
C GLU A 109 -1.13 0.22 -0.59
N MET A 110 -0.84 -1.01 -0.16
CA MET A 110 0.47 -1.38 0.42
C MET A 110 1.58 -1.39 -0.62
N LEU A 111 1.28 -1.82 -1.85
CA LEU A 111 2.23 -2.00 -2.93
C LEU A 111 2.37 -0.77 -3.83
N VAL A 112 1.29 -0.03 -4.07
CA VAL A 112 1.25 1.16 -4.93
C VAL A 112 0.21 2.15 -4.41
N PHE A 113 0.64 3.39 -4.15
CA PHE A 113 -0.27 4.49 -3.88
C PHE A 113 -0.04 5.63 -4.87
N SER A 114 -1.10 6.29 -5.33
CA SER A 114 -0.97 7.43 -6.24
C SER A 114 -1.94 8.57 -5.94
N THR A 115 -1.45 9.79 -6.10
CA THR A 115 -2.23 11.03 -6.24
C THR A 115 -1.95 11.62 -7.62
N PRO A 116 -2.75 12.56 -8.14
CA PRO A 116 -2.38 13.29 -9.35
C PRO A 116 -0.96 13.86 -9.23
N GLY A 117 -0.07 13.49 -10.15
CA GLY A 117 1.33 13.92 -10.19
C GLY A 117 2.30 13.18 -9.25
N MET A 118 1.86 12.20 -8.44
CA MET A 118 2.77 11.44 -7.58
C MET A 118 2.40 9.95 -7.50
N ILE A 119 3.41 9.09 -7.59
CA ILE A 119 3.31 7.65 -7.38
C ILE A 119 4.27 7.23 -6.27
N LYS A 120 3.79 6.45 -5.30
CA LYS A 120 4.62 5.80 -4.29
C LYS A 120 4.68 4.31 -4.59
N LEU A 121 5.90 3.80 -4.76
CA LEU A 121 6.16 2.38 -4.94
C LEU A 121 6.42 1.76 -3.57
N LEU A 122 5.77 0.64 -3.30
CA LEU A 122 5.91 -0.17 -2.10
C LEU A 122 5.80 0.66 -0.80
N PRO A 123 4.85 1.62 -0.69
CA PRO A 123 4.80 2.58 0.42
C PRO A 123 4.62 1.94 1.79
N ALA A 124 4.03 0.73 1.85
CA ALA A 124 3.83 -0.01 3.08
C ALA A 124 4.10 -1.51 2.86
N LEU A 125 5.27 -1.83 2.30
CA LEU A 125 5.71 -3.22 2.12
C LEU A 125 5.98 -3.88 3.49
N PRO A 126 5.29 -4.98 3.84
CA PRO A 126 5.59 -5.73 5.07
C PRO A 126 7.01 -6.29 5.02
N LYS A 127 7.68 -6.35 6.16
CA LYS A 127 9.04 -6.90 6.25
C LYS A 127 9.11 -8.37 5.86
N SER A 128 8.01 -9.11 5.96
CA SER A 128 7.91 -10.51 5.55
C SER A 128 7.88 -10.69 4.03
N TRP A 129 7.47 -9.69 3.26
CA TRP A 129 7.35 -9.76 1.79
C TRP A 129 8.69 -9.43 1.11
N LYS A 130 9.68 -10.32 1.28
CA LYS A 130 11.04 -10.09 0.82
C LYS A 130 11.18 -9.97 -0.69
N LYS A 131 10.41 -10.75 -1.44
CA LYS A 131 10.41 -10.76 -2.91
C LYS A 131 8.99 -10.88 -3.43
N GLY A 132 8.73 -10.29 -4.58
CA GLY A 132 7.45 -10.39 -5.25
C GLY A 132 7.36 -9.49 -6.46
N GLU A 133 6.21 -9.52 -7.11
CA GLU A 133 5.92 -8.74 -8.30
C GLU A 133 4.42 -8.45 -8.42
N ILE A 134 4.10 -7.34 -9.08
CA ILE A 134 2.76 -6.93 -9.44
C ILE A 134 2.82 -6.17 -10.77
N TYR A 135 1.85 -6.43 -11.65
CA TYR A 135 1.82 -5.89 -13.01
C TYR A 135 0.47 -5.23 -13.30
N GLY A 136 0.46 -4.26 -14.21
CA GLY A 136 -0.77 -3.64 -14.71
C GLY A 136 -1.51 -2.79 -13.68
N VAL A 137 -0.81 -2.23 -12.68
CA VAL A 137 -1.45 -1.40 -11.66
C VAL A 137 -1.76 -0.02 -12.24
N LEU A 138 -3.04 0.32 -12.34
CA LEU A 138 -3.47 1.62 -12.84
C LEU A 138 -3.41 2.68 -11.73
N CYS A 139 -2.51 3.64 -11.91
CA CYS A 139 -2.36 4.82 -11.09
C CYS A 139 -3.17 6.00 -11.63
N ARG A 140 -3.45 6.96 -10.73
CA ARG A 140 -4.04 8.25 -11.11
C ARG A 140 -3.15 8.98 -12.12
N GLY A 141 -3.77 9.70 -13.05
CA GLY A 141 -3.06 10.35 -14.15
C GLY A 141 -2.94 9.48 -15.42
N GLY A 142 -3.55 8.29 -15.45
CA GLY A 142 -3.51 7.42 -16.63
C GLY A 142 -2.14 6.75 -16.80
N ILE A 143 -1.55 6.30 -15.69
CA ILE A 143 -0.24 5.68 -15.66
C ILE A 143 -0.39 4.24 -15.20
N GLU A 144 0.07 3.29 -16.00
CA GLU A 144 0.20 1.90 -15.62
C GLU A 144 1.59 1.66 -15.02
N VAL A 145 1.65 0.90 -13.92
CA VAL A 145 2.87 0.58 -13.19
C VAL A 145 3.04 -0.92 -13.04
N ASP A 146 4.23 -1.39 -13.38
CA ASP A 146 4.74 -2.72 -13.05
C ASP A 146 5.82 -2.60 -11.98
N ILE A 147 5.87 -3.53 -11.02
CA ILE A 147 6.89 -3.55 -9.97
C ILE A 147 7.30 -5.00 -9.72
N GLN A 148 8.60 -5.23 -9.67
CA GLN A 148 9.23 -6.42 -9.10
C GLN A 148 10.22 -5.97 -8.04
N TRP A 149 10.27 -6.65 -6.90
CA TRP A 149 11.15 -6.28 -5.80
C TRP A 149 11.91 -7.49 -5.26
N ASP A 150 13.15 -7.24 -4.84
CA ASP A 150 14.00 -8.17 -4.11
C ASP A 150 14.72 -7.40 -3.00
N MET A 151 14.11 -7.38 -1.82
CA MET A 151 14.67 -6.69 -0.65
C MET A 151 15.86 -7.43 -0.04
N GLY A 152 16.12 -8.68 -0.44
CA GLY A 152 17.37 -9.36 -0.09
C GLY A 152 18.58 -8.80 -0.84
N ASN A 153 18.34 -8.16 -1.99
CA ASN A 153 19.34 -7.50 -2.82
C ASN A 153 19.16 -5.98 -2.87
N ASN A 154 18.26 -5.42 -2.04
CA ASN A 154 17.89 -4.00 -2.05
C ASN A 154 17.56 -3.47 -3.46
N GLN A 155 16.88 -4.28 -4.28
CA GLN A 155 16.62 -3.96 -5.68
C GLN A 155 15.12 -3.89 -5.98
N ILE A 156 14.75 -2.93 -6.82
CA ILE A 156 13.42 -2.81 -7.42
C ILE A 156 13.58 -2.68 -8.92
N LYS A 157 12.78 -3.42 -9.68
CA LYS A 157 12.55 -3.17 -11.10
C LYS A 157 11.15 -2.64 -11.26
N THR A 158 10.98 -1.58 -12.04
CA THR A 158 9.66 -1.00 -12.27
C THR A 158 9.54 -0.50 -13.69
N ALA A 159 8.32 -0.51 -14.19
CA ALA A 159 7.99 0.09 -15.46
C ALA A 159 6.83 1.06 -15.33
N PHE A 160 6.90 2.15 -16.09
CA PHE A 160 5.83 3.14 -16.19
C PHE A 160 5.37 3.26 -17.64
N THR A 161 4.05 3.20 -17.87
CA THR A 161 3.44 3.51 -19.16
C THR A 161 2.37 4.57 -18.96
N SER A 162 2.58 5.76 -19.53
CA SER A 162 1.66 6.90 -19.38
C SER A 162 0.78 7.08 -20.62
N SER A 163 -0.51 7.42 -20.46
CA SER A 163 -1.40 7.74 -21.59
C SER A 163 -1.15 9.12 -22.23
N SER A 164 -0.37 9.98 -21.57
CA SER A 164 -0.06 11.34 -22.05
C SER A 164 1.35 11.77 -21.61
N PRO A 165 1.99 12.74 -22.28
CA PRO A 165 3.23 13.30 -21.77
C PRO A 165 2.97 14.00 -20.43
N GLN A 166 3.67 13.61 -19.38
CA GLN A 166 3.49 14.22 -18.05
C GLN A 166 4.72 14.03 -17.16
N ARG A 167 4.96 15.05 -16.32
CA ARG A 167 5.92 14.96 -15.21
C ARG A 167 5.24 14.35 -14.00
N ILE A 168 5.91 13.41 -13.35
CA ILE A 168 5.48 12.85 -12.06
C ILE A 168 6.61 12.84 -11.03
N VAL A 169 6.23 12.80 -9.77
CA VAL A 169 7.13 12.46 -8.67
C VAL A 169 6.95 10.99 -8.33
N VAL A 170 8.04 10.23 -8.27
CA VAL A 170 8.06 8.84 -7.82
C VAL A 170 8.76 8.76 -6.45
N LYS A 171 8.10 8.16 -5.47
CA LYS A 171 8.69 7.79 -4.17
C LYS A 171 9.07 6.32 -4.19
N PHE A 172 10.31 6.02 -3.84
CA PHE A 172 10.81 4.67 -3.59
C PHE A 172 10.71 4.32 -2.09
N PRO A 173 10.65 3.03 -1.71
CA PRO A 173 10.58 2.64 -0.31
C PRO A 173 11.88 2.96 0.46
N GLY A 174 12.99 3.13 -0.27
CA GLY A 174 14.28 3.54 0.27
C GLY A 174 14.99 4.59 -0.56
N THR A 175 16.17 5.03 -0.12
CA THR A 175 16.98 5.99 -0.88
C THR A 175 17.62 5.29 -2.08
N PRO A 176 17.37 5.73 -3.33
CA PRO A 176 18.06 5.19 -4.50
C PRO A 176 19.54 5.54 -4.48
N VAL A 177 20.42 4.53 -4.50
CA VAL A 177 21.87 4.67 -4.71
C VAL A 177 22.19 4.76 -6.20
N SER A 178 21.47 3.99 -7.02
CA SER A 178 21.57 4.07 -8.48
C SER A 178 20.23 3.77 -9.14
N ILE A 179 20.00 4.41 -10.29
CA ILE A 179 18.83 4.20 -11.14
C ILE A 179 19.34 3.94 -12.55
N ILE A 180 19.25 2.69 -12.97
CA ILE A 180 19.59 2.23 -14.31
C ILE A 180 18.34 2.35 -15.18
N ARG A 181 18.48 2.94 -16.35
CA ARG A 181 17.39 3.18 -17.31
C ARG A 181 17.72 2.42 -18.58
N GLU A 182 16.75 1.75 -19.18
CA GLU A 182 16.96 1.15 -20.49
C GLU A 182 17.10 2.22 -21.59
N SER A 183 16.40 3.34 -21.44
CA SER A 183 16.46 4.46 -22.37
C SER A 183 17.09 5.71 -21.75
N LYS A 184 18.08 6.29 -22.46
CA LYS A 184 18.85 7.44 -21.99
C LYS A 184 18.14 8.79 -22.12
N ASP A 185 17.03 8.84 -22.84
CA ASP A 185 16.27 10.06 -23.15
C ASP A 185 15.24 10.43 -22.07
N ILE A 186 15.10 9.61 -21.02
CA ILE A 186 14.25 9.94 -19.87
C ILE A 186 15.04 10.75 -18.87
N GLU A 187 14.61 11.99 -18.66
CA GLU A 187 15.12 12.84 -17.58
C GLU A 187 14.61 12.33 -16.23
N ILE A 188 15.53 12.15 -15.30
CA ILE A 188 15.22 11.85 -13.89
C ILE A 188 16.05 12.80 -13.05
N ALA A 189 15.38 13.57 -12.21
CA ALA A 189 15.98 14.54 -11.29
C ALA A 189 15.62 14.21 -9.83
N ASP A 190 16.39 14.75 -8.89
CA ASP A 190 16.03 14.70 -7.48
C ASP A 190 14.81 15.58 -7.22
N SER A 191 13.93 15.14 -6.32
CA SER A 191 12.73 15.89 -5.94
C SER A 191 12.91 16.58 -4.59
N ASN A 192 12.27 17.73 -4.42
CA ASN A 192 12.31 18.50 -3.18
C ASN A 192 11.62 17.81 -1.99
N TYR A 193 10.89 16.70 -2.21
CA TYR A 193 10.27 15.90 -1.15
C TYR A 193 11.27 15.08 -0.32
N GLY A 194 12.52 14.92 -0.78
CA GLY A 194 13.59 14.27 -0.04
C GLY A 194 14.31 13.15 -0.81
N PRO A 195 15.25 12.45 -0.17
CA PRO A 195 16.20 11.55 -0.84
C PRO A 195 15.55 10.32 -1.49
N ASN A 196 14.35 9.93 -1.04
CA ASN A 196 13.62 8.79 -1.60
C ASN A 196 12.80 9.16 -2.85
N TYR A 197 12.78 10.42 -3.26
CA TYR A 197 11.89 10.92 -4.31
C TYR A 197 12.65 11.35 -5.56
N ARG A 198 12.10 11.05 -6.73
CA ARG A 198 12.62 11.49 -8.04
C ARG A 198 11.53 12.09 -8.89
N GLU A 199 11.86 13.10 -9.69
CA GLU A 199 10.99 13.61 -10.75
C GLU A 199 11.31 12.88 -12.05
N LEU A 200 10.28 12.39 -12.74
CA LEU A 200 10.38 11.68 -14.01
C LEU A 200 9.52 12.38 -15.06
N GLU A 201 10.08 12.55 -16.25
CA GLU A 201 9.33 12.96 -17.44
C GLU A 201 8.88 11.72 -18.22
N LEU A 202 7.58 11.43 -18.19
CA LEU A 202 7.01 10.26 -18.88
C LEU A 202 6.47 10.67 -20.26
N PRO A 203 6.96 10.05 -21.36
CA PRO A 203 6.33 10.20 -22.67
C PRO A 203 5.01 9.43 -22.76
N ALA A 204 4.17 9.80 -23.73
CA ALA A 204 2.93 9.08 -23.99
C ALA A 204 3.18 7.70 -24.64
N TYR A 205 2.44 6.70 -24.18
CA TYR A 205 2.32 5.34 -24.74
C TYR A 205 3.64 4.57 -24.89
N ARG A 206 4.69 4.99 -24.18
CA ARG A 206 5.97 4.31 -24.18
C ARG A 206 6.28 3.78 -22.79
N LYS A 207 6.63 2.49 -22.73
CA LYS A 207 7.06 1.83 -21.51
C LYS A 207 8.46 2.30 -21.12
N ILE A 208 8.60 2.81 -19.91
CA ILE A 208 9.87 3.26 -19.33
C ILE A 208 10.26 2.29 -18.21
N GLU A 209 11.34 1.54 -18.41
CA GLU A 209 11.82 0.55 -17.45
C GLU A 209 13.04 1.07 -16.68
N LEU A 210 12.97 0.89 -15.36
CA LEU A 210 13.97 1.34 -14.39
C LEU A 210 14.37 0.18 -13.48
N ILE A 211 15.67 0.09 -13.20
CA ILE A 211 16.22 -0.77 -12.14
C ILE A 211 16.82 0.16 -11.08
N ILE A 212 16.30 0.05 -9.86
CA ILE A 212 16.67 0.88 -8.72
C ILE A 212 17.38 0.00 -7.70
N ASN A 213 18.61 0.37 -7.36
CA ASN A 213 19.31 -0.20 -6.22
C ASN A 213 19.21 0.79 -5.05
N LEU A 214 18.71 0.30 -3.92
CA LEU A 214 18.45 1.06 -2.70
C LEU A 214 19.62 0.94 -1.73
N ASP A 215 19.74 1.91 -0.82
CA ASP A 215 20.67 1.85 0.30
C ASP A 215 20.24 0.79 1.34
N GLU A 216 21.20 0.04 1.87
CA GLU A 216 21.01 -1.06 2.85
C GLU A 216 20.32 -0.61 4.14
N THR A 217 20.40 0.67 4.48
CA THR A 217 19.79 1.23 5.70
C THR A 217 18.30 1.55 5.57
N SER A 218 17.70 1.33 4.39
CA SER A 218 16.39 1.89 4.05
C SER A 218 15.15 1.04 4.44
N LEU A 219 15.31 -0.13 5.08
CA LEU A 219 14.20 -1.09 5.33
C LEU A 219 14.18 -1.65 6.76
#